data_AF-A0A7J9QQ07-F1
#
_entry.id   AF-A0A7J9QQ07-F1
#
_cell.length_a   1.000
_cell.length_b   1.000
_cell.length_c   1.000
_cell.angle_alpha   90.00
_cell.angle_beta   90.00
_cell.angle_gamma   90.00
#
_symmetry.space_group_name_H-M   'P 1'
#
loop_
_entity.id
_entity.type
_entity.pdbx_description
1 polymer ?
#
loop_
_entity_poly.entity_id
_entity_poly.type
_entity_poly.pdbx_seq_one_letter_code
_entity_poly.pdbx_strand_id
1 'polypeptide(L)'
;MSEDSELERLKAKRLAEMQKNISTQNQPKPEPTEQKQEKPTLTPREIVATKLGFRADEVLQNAEAQFPNETKAVIGQLAQLISTGEFDETIDGGQLLSLFRTVGLNVRMNTKINVEQDGKFVSLSEKLHNKKSEEQ
;
A
#
# COMPACT_ATOMS: atom_id res chain seq x y z
N MET A 1 -7.91 63.88 41.95
CA MET A 1 -8.85 63.28 40.96
C MET A 1 -8.12 62.61 39.79
N SER A 2 -6.79 62.43 39.82
CA SER A 2 -5.99 61.90 38.71
C SER A 2 -5.43 60.49 38.96
N GLU A 3 -5.23 60.13 40.22
CA GLU A 3 -4.70 58.81 40.64
C GLU A 3 -5.71 57.67 40.43
N ASP A 4 -7.02 57.95 40.53
CA ASP A 4 -8.07 56.95 40.30
C ASP A 4 -8.12 56.47 38.84
N SER A 5 -7.81 57.35 37.87
CA SER A 5 -7.87 57.00 36.45
C SER A 5 -6.73 56.07 36.02
N GLU A 6 -5.55 56.19 36.64
CA GLU A 6 -4.44 55.25 36.41
C GLU A 6 -4.71 53.89 37.06
N LEU A 7 -5.29 53.88 38.25
CA LEU A 7 -5.71 52.65 38.94
C LEU A 7 -6.76 51.87 38.14
N GLU A 8 -7.73 52.56 37.54
CA GLU A 8 -8.74 51.93 36.68
C GLU A 8 -8.13 51.33 35.41
N ARG A 9 -7.18 52.01 34.77
CA ARG A 9 -6.47 51.50 33.59
C ARG A 9 -5.63 50.26 33.91
N LEU A 10 -4.96 50.25 35.07
CA LEU A 10 -4.20 49.09 35.55
C LEU A 10 -5.10 47.89 35.85
N LYS A 11 -6.27 48.11 36.47
CA LYS A 11 -7.27 47.06 36.71
C LYS A 11 -7.84 46.50 35.40
N ALA A 12 -8.18 47.37 34.45
CA ALA A 12 -8.71 46.96 33.14
C ALA A 12 -7.70 46.11 32.36
N LYS A 13 -6.42 46.49 32.37
CA LYS A 13 -5.35 45.73 31.72
C LYS A 13 -5.19 44.33 32.33
N ARG A 14 -5.24 44.24 33.67
CA ARG A 14 -5.08 42.97 34.38
C ARG A 14 -6.29 42.04 34.22
N LEU A 15 -7.50 42.59 34.15
CA LEU A 15 -8.71 41.82 33.83
C LEU A 15 -8.66 41.27 32.41
N ALA A 16 -8.19 42.06 31.44
CA ALA A 16 -8.05 41.61 30.05
C ALA A 16 -6.99 40.49 29.90
N GLU A 17 -5.86 40.57 30.62
CA GLU A 17 -4.86 39.49 30.65
C GLU A 17 -5.41 38.21 31.29
N MET A 18 -6.17 38.33 32.38
CA MET A 18 -6.78 37.18 33.06
C MET A 18 -7.85 36.51 32.18
N GLN A 19 -8.68 37.29 31.48
CA GLN A 19 -9.67 36.77 30.52
C GLN A 19 -9.00 36.03 29.35
N LYS A 20 -7.90 36.56 28.79
CA LYS A 20 -7.14 35.87 27.73
C LYS A 20 -6.59 34.52 28.18
N ASN A 21 -6.03 34.44 29.39
CA ASN A 21 -5.52 33.19 29.94
C ASN A 21 -6.64 32.15 30.19
N ILE A 22 -7.81 32.59 30.64
CA ILE A 22 -8.97 31.70 30.84
C ILE A 22 -9.49 31.19 29.49
N SER A 23 -9.54 32.04 28.45
CA SER A 23 -9.97 31.63 27.10
C SER A 23 -9.02 30.61 26.46
N THR A 24 -7.71 30.66 26.75
CA THR A 24 -6.76 29.62 26.33
C THR A 24 -6.88 28.32 27.11
N GLN A 25 -7.48 28.35 28.30
CA GLN A 25 -7.69 27.16 29.15
C GLN A 25 -9.07 26.52 28.95
N ASN A 26 -10.07 27.30 28.52
CA ASN A 26 -11.45 26.89 28.25
C ASN A 26 -11.77 26.69 26.75
N GLN A 27 -10.77 26.73 25.86
CA GLN A 27 -10.94 25.96 24.64
C GLN A 27 -11.16 24.51 25.08
N PRO A 28 -12.23 23.84 24.63
CA PRO A 28 -12.25 22.39 24.77
C PRO A 28 -10.93 21.95 24.16
N LYS A 29 -10.09 21.28 24.97
CA LYS A 29 -9.17 20.31 24.39
C LYS A 29 -10.06 19.59 23.37
N PRO A 30 -9.75 19.61 22.05
CA PRO A 30 -10.25 18.50 21.27
C PRO A 30 -9.84 17.30 22.13
N GLU A 31 -10.82 16.45 22.44
CA GLU A 31 -10.54 15.17 23.05
C GLU A 31 -9.27 14.63 22.39
N PRO A 32 -8.46 13.79 23.04
CA PRO A 32 -7.66 12.90 22.25
C PRO A 32 -8.66 12.02 21.47
N THR A 33 -9.30 12.55 20.41
CA THR A 33 -9.35 11.87 19.13
C THR A 33 -7.95 11.37 19.01
N GLU A 34 -7.84 10.09 19.35
CA GLU A 34 -6.71 9.25 19.11
C GLU A 34 -6.00 9.88 17.93
N GLN A 35 -4.81 10.40 18.19
CA GLN A 35 -3.87 10.68 17.13
C GLN A 35 -3.66 9.32 16.48
N LYS A 36 -4.60 8.95 15.61
CA LYS A 36 -4.49 7.92 14.62
C LYS A 36 -3.39 8.51 13.79
N GLN A 37 -2.19 8.13 14.22
CA GLN A 37 -0.91 8.54 13.67
C GLN A 37 -1.16 8.76 12.20
N GLU A 38 -0.90 9.98 11.72
CA GLU A 38 -0.77 10.26 10.30
C GLU A 38 0.41 9.41 9.82
N LYS A 39 0.19 8.09 9.73
CA LYS A 39 0.98 7.23 8.90
C LYS A 39 0.81 7.86 7.51
N PRO A 40 1.90 8.12 6.77
CA PRO A 40 1.78 8.52 5.38
C PRO A 40 0.76 7.57 4.75
N THR A 41 -0.30 8.12 4.14
CA THR A 41 -1.36 7.32 3.55
C THR A 41 -0.71 6.52 2.43
N LEU A 42 -0.26 5.31 2.75
CA LEU A 42 0.38 4.40 1.82
C LEU A 42 -0.57 4.24 0.64
N THR A 43 -0.03 4.32 -0.58
CA THR A 43 -0.86 4.10 -1.76
C THR A 43 -1.38 2.65 -1.74
N PRO A 44 -2.54 2.34 -2.36
CA PRO A 44 -3.03 0.96 -2.44
C PRO A 44 -1.98 -0.02 -2.96
N ARG A 45 -1.16 0.43 -3.91
CA ARG A 45 -0.02 -0.30 -4.47
C ARG A 45 1.04 -0.61 -3.41
N GLU A 46 1.39 0.37 -2.57
CA GLU A 46 2.35 0.20 -1.47
C GLU A 46 1.83 -0.75 -0.39
N ILE A 47 0.54 -0.65 -0.04
CA ILE A 47 -0.09 -1.56 0.93
C ILE A 47 0.03 -3.00 0.45
N VAL A 48 -0.34 -3.26 -0.80
CA VAL A 48 -0.20 -4.60 -1.39
C VAL A 48 1.27 -5.02 -1.45
N ALA A 49 2.19 -4.11 -1.80
CA ALA A 49 3.62 -4.39 -1.87
C ALA A 49 4.21 -4.91 -0.55
N THR A 50 3.67 -4.51 0.61
CA THR A 50 4.11 -5.03 1.91
C THR A 50 3.86 -6.53 2.11
N LYS A 51 2.94 -7.11 1.33
CA LYS A 51 2.53 -8.53 1.42
C LYS A 51 2.98 -9.36 0.22
N LEU A 52 3.76 -8.79 -0.72
CA LEU A 52 4.22 -9.52 -1.90
C LEU A 52 5.37 -10.48 -1.55
N GLY A 53 5.19 -11.74 -1.91
CA GLY A 53 6.18 -12.82 -1.76
C GLY A 53 6.99 -13.07 -3.03
N PHE A 54 7.41 -14.33 -3.20
CA PHE A 54 8.33 -14.71 -4.26
C PHE A 54 7.77 -14.42 -5.65
N ARG A 55 8.48 -13.60 -6.42
CA ARG A 55 8.14 -13.16 -7.78
C ARG A 55 6.79 -12.46 -7.92
N ALA A 56 6.16 -12.05 -6.82
CA ALA A 56 4.84 -11.44 -6.87
C ALA A 56 4.89 -10.01 -7.44
N ASP A 57 5.97 -9.27 -7.18
CA ASP A 57 6.14 -7.94 -7.76
C ASP A 57 6.35 -7.98 -9.29
N GLU A 58 7.05 -8.99 -9.81
CA GLU A 58 7.18 -9.22 -11.28
C GLU A 58 5.79 -9.42 -11.93
N VAL A 59 4.94 -10.23 -11.28
CA VAL A 59 3.58 -10.47 -11.74
C VAL A 59 2.75 -9.20 -11.69
N LEU A 60 2.85 -8.44 -10.60
CA LEU A 60 2.09 -7.21 -10.42
C LEU A 60 2.48 -6.13 -11.44
N GLN A 61 3.78 -5.93 -11.67
CA GLN A 61 4.28 -5.01 -12.70
C GLN A 61 3.79 -5.43 -14.10
N ASN A 62 3.83 -6.73 -14.43
CA ASN A 62 3.31 -7.23 -15.70
C ASN A 62 1.80 -7.03 -15.84
N ALA A 63 1.05 -7.21 -14.76
CA ALA A 63 -0.38 -6.97 -14.73
C ALA A 63 -0.71 -5.48 -14.94
N GLU A 64 0.01 -4.58 -14.28
CA GLU A 64 -0.15 -3.13 -14.45
C GLU A 64 0.19 -2.67 -15.87
N ALA A 65 1.20 -3.27 -16.50
CA ALA A 65 1.58 -2.94 -17.87
C ALA A 65 0.56 -3.46 -18.90
N GLN A 66 -0.02 -4.65 -18.68
CA GLN A 66 -0.92 -5.29 -19.65
C GLN A 66 -2.39 -4.91 -19.45
N PHE A 67 -2.82 -4.68 -18.20
CA PHE A 67 -4.21 -4.44 -17.80
C PHE A 67 -4.28 -3.30 -16.77
N PRO A 68 -3.96 -2.05 -17.15
CA PRO A 68 -3.75 -0.97 -16.19
C PRO A 68 -4.99 -0.57 -15.39
N ASN A 69 -6.19 -0.65 -15.98
CA ASN A 69 -7.42 -0.21 -15.31
C ASN A 69 -7.97 -1.29 -14.40
N GLU A 70 -7.97 -2.53 -14.89
CA GLU A 70 -8.46 -3.71 -14.20
C GLU A 70 -7.55 -4.06 -13.03
N THR A 71 -6.24 -3.99 -13.23
CA THR A 71 -5.25 -4.22 -12.16
C THR A 71 -5.40 -3.19 -11.04
N LYS A 72 -5.66 -1.92 -11.35
CA LYS A 72 -5.95 -0.90 -10.31
C LYS A 72 -7.17 -1.27 -9.46
N ALA A 73 -8.23 -1.79 -10.07
CA ALA A 73 -9.42 -2.21 -9.34
C ALA A 73 -9.10 -3.39 -8.39
N VAL A 74 -8.36 -4.39 -8.88
CA VAL A 74 -7.93 -5.55 -8.08
C VAL A 74 -7.01 -5.14 -6.93
N ILE A 75 -6.02 -4.27 -7.18
CA ILE A 75 -5.12 -3.72 -6.16
C ILE A 75 -5.91 -2.94 -5.11
N GLY A 76 -6.90 -2.14 -5.53
CA GLY A 76 -7.75 -1.39 -4.59
C GLY A 76 -8.47 -2.31 -3.61
N GLN A 77 -9.05 -3.41 -4.11
CA GLN A 77 -9.71 -4.39 -3.25
C GLN A 77 -8.73 -5.15 -2.36
N LEU A 78 -7.59 -5.58 -2.89
CA LEU A 78 -6.55 -6.25 -2.10
C LEU A 78 -6.02 -5.34 -0.98
N ALA A 79 -5.75 -4.07 -1.29
CA ALA A 79 -5.30 -3.09 -0.31
C ALA A 79 -6.35 -2.87 0.79
N GLN A 80 -7.64 -2.87 0.43
CA GLN A 80 -8.72 -2.78 1.40
C GLN A 80 -8.73 -4.00 2.34
N LEU A 81 -8.66 -5.22 1.81
CA LEU A 81 -8.63 -6.47 2.61
C LEU A 81 -7.41 -6.55 3.54
N ILE A 82 -6.24 -6.09 3.06
CA ILE A 82 -5.03 -6.00 3.89
C ILE A 82 -5.21 -4.95 4.99
N SER A 83 -5.82 -3.80 4.67
CA SER A 83 -6.03 -2.72 5.62
C SER A 83 -7.06 -3.06 6.69
N THR A 84 -8.08 -3.86 6.37
CA THR A 84 -9.06 -4.37 7.34
C THR A 84 -8.52 -5.53 8.18
N GLY A 85 -7.40 -6.13 7.78
CA GLY A 85 -6.81 -7.30 8.44
C GLY A 85 -7.53 -8.62 8.13
N GLU A 86 -8.45 -8.62 7.16
CA GLU A 86 -9.07 -9.85 6.65
C GLU A 86 -8.07 -10.71 5.89
N PHE A 87 -7.00 -10.10 5.38
CA PHE A 87 -5.92 -10.77 4.69
C PHE A 87 -4.55 -10.31 5.23
N ASP A 88 -3.85 -11.19 5.94
CA ASP A 88 -2.53 -10.89 6.54
C ASP A 88 -1.39 -11.76 5.97
N GLU A 89 -1.72 -12.73 5.11
CA GLU A 89 -0.76 -13.67 4.53
C GLU A 89 0.12 -13.02 3.45
N THR A 90 1.24 -13.68 3.13
CA THR A 90 2.08 -13.28 2.00
C THR A 90 1.51 -13.84 0.70
N ILE A 91 1.45 -13.04 -0.36
CA ILE A 91 0.97 -13.43 -1.68
C ILE A 91 2.16 -13.67 -2.59
N ASP A 92 2.40 -14.92 -2.96
CA ASP A 92 3.40 -15.28 -3.97
C ASP A 92 2.92 -15.01 -5.40
N GLY A 93 3.86 -14.93 -6.35
CA GLY A 93 3.53 -14.65 -7.75
C GLY A 93 2.62 -15.70 -8.39
N GLY A 94 2.73 -16.96 -7.97
CA GLY A 94 1.81 -18.02 -8.42
C GLY A 94 0.36 -17.78 -7.97
N GLN A 95 0.18 -17.37 -6.71
CA GLN A 95 -1.14 -17.05 -6.16
C GLN A 95 -1.72 -15.80 -6.83
N LEU A 96 -0.90 -14.76 -7.00
CA LEU A 96 -1.32 -13.52 -7.66
C LEU A 96 -1.70 -13.75 -9.14
N LEU A 97 -0.93 -14.57 -9.87
CA LEU A 97 -1.29 -15.00 -11.23
C LEU A 97 -2.61 -15.78 -11.25
N SER A 98 -2.82 -16.66 -10.27
CA SER A 98 -4.07 -17.42 -10.18
C SER A 98 -5.26 -16.48 -9.93
N LEU A 99 -5.12 -15.51 -9.04
CA LEU A 99 -6.14 -14.51 -8.78
C LEU A 99 -6.52 -13.76 -10.06
N PHE A 100 -5.52 -13.23 -10.78
CA PHE A 100 -5.75 -12.52 -12.03
C PHE A 100 -6.49 -13.39 -13.05
N ARG A 101 -6.11 -14.66 -13.20
CA ARG A 101 -6.80 -15.61 -14.09
C ARG A 101 -8.26 -15.86 -13.67
N THR A 102 -8.52 -15.99 -12.37
CA THR A 102 -9.88 -16.19 -11.84
C THR A 102 -10.78 -15.01 -12.16
N VAL A 103 -10.26 -13.79 -12.11
CA VAL A 103 -11.02 -12.57 -12.49
C VAL A 103 -11.02 -12.29 -14.00
N GLY A 104 -10.46 -13.19 -14.82
CA GLY A 104 -10.45 -13.10 -16.28
C GLY A 104 -9.26 -12.35 -16.89
N LEU A 105 -8.28 -11.94 -16.09
CA LEU A 105 -7.06 -11.26 -16.54
C LEU A 105 -5.95 -12.26 -16.83
N ASN A 106 -5.66 -12.47 -18.12
CA ASN A 106 -4.60 -13.38 -18.54
C ASN A 106 -3.25 -12.67 -18.63
N VAL A 107 -2.64 -12.40 -17.47
CA VAL A 107 -1.32 -11.77 -17.36
C VAL A 107 -0.23 -12.69 -17.93
N ARG A 108 0.46 -12.22 -18.96
CA ARG A 108 1.57 -12.94 -19.60
C ARG A 108 2.87 -12.70 -18.86
N MET A 109 3.58 -13.80 -18.56
CA MET A 109 4.90 -13.79 -17.94
C MET A 109 5.96 -14.25 -18.96
N ASN A 110 7.15 -13.66 -18.91
CA ASN A 110 8.29 -14.12 -19.72
C ASN A 110 8.98 -15.32 -19.05
N THR A 111 8.33 -16.49 -19.07
CA THR A 111 8.84 -17.70 -18.44
C THR A 111 9.75 -18.49 -19.38
N LYS A 112 10.93 -18.87 -18.92
CA LYS A 112 11.82 -19.82 -19.59
C LYS A 112 11.87 -21.12 -18.79
N ILE A 113 11.65 -22.25 -19.47
CA ILE A 113 11.74 -23.58 -18.89
C ILE A 113 13.01 -24.23 -19.43
N ASN A 114 13.93 -24.57 -18.51
CA ASN A 114 15.12 -25.34 -18.81
C ASN A 114 14.99 -26.72 -18.18
N VAL A 115 15.46 -27.74 -18.88
CA VAL A 115 15.43 -29.15 -18.45
C VAL A 115 16.86 -29.67 -18.44
N GLU A 116 17.21 -30.42 -17.41
CA GLU A 116 18.49 -31.12 -17.37
C GLU A 116 18.46 -32.33 -18.32
N GLN A 117 19.51 -32.45 -19.12
CA GLN A 117 19.76 -33.56 -20.03
C GLN A 117 21.26 -33.84 -20.01
N ASP A 118 21.64 -35.04 -19.57
CA ASP A 118 23.02 -35.51 -19.54
C ASP A 118 23.99 -34.53 -18.83
N GLY A 119 23.55 -33.96 -17.71
CA GLY A 119 24.32 -33.00 -16.91
C GLY A 119 24.40 -31.58 -17.48
N LYS A 120 23.65 -31.27 -18.55
CA LYS A 120 23.53 -29.92 -19.14
C LYS A 120 22.09 -29.43 -19.09
N PHE A 121 21.90 -28.12 -18.86
CA PHE A 121 20.60 -27.49 -18.98
C PHE A 121 20.33 -27.07 -20.43
N VAL A 122 19.32 -27.68 -21.04
CA VAL A 122 18.82 -27.32 -22.37
C VAL A 122 17.43 -26.71 -22.23
N SER A 123 17.02 -25.85 -23.17
CA SER A 123 15.65 -25.32 -23.13
C SER A 123 14.64 -26.44 -23.42
N LEU A 124 13.44 -26.35 -22.83
CA LEU A 124 12.37 -27.31 -23.11
C LEU A 124 12.05 -27.38 -24.61
N SER A 125 12.08 -26.24 -25.30
CA SER A 125 11.84 -26.15 -26.74
C SER A 125 12.86 -26.97 -27.54
N GLU A 126 14.15 -26.85 -27.21
CA GLU A 126 15.22 -27.65 -27.84
C GLU A 126 15.03 -29.15 -27.56
N LYS A 127 14.71 -29.51 -26.31
CA LYS A 127 14.48 -30.91 -25.92
C LYS A 127 13.34 -31.55 -26.71
N LEU A 128 12.25 -30.82 -26.94
CA LEU A 128 11.10 -31.30 -27.71
C LEU A 128 11.39 -31.38 -29.21
N HIS A 129 12.25 -30.49 -29.75
CA HIS A 129 12.61 -30.50 -31.17
C HIS A 129 13.55 -31.66 -31.52
N ASN A 130 14.54 -31.94 -30.67
CA ASN A 130 15.49 -33.04 -30.89
C ASN A 130 14.79 -34.41 -30.91
N LYS A 131 13.82 -34.64 -30.01
CA LYS A 131 13.09 -35.91 -29.96
C LYS A 131 12.34 -36.26 -31.26
N LYS A 132 11.78 -35.26 -31.96
CA LYS A 132 11.13 -35.47 -33.27
C LYS A 132 12.10 -35.89 -34.37
N SER A 133 13.38 -35.59 -34.22
CA SER A 133 14.41 -35.87 -35.22
C SER A 133 15.04 -37.26 -35.04
N GLU A 134 14.94 -37.85 -33.84
CA GLU A 134 15.47 -39.18 -33.50
C GLU A 134 14.48 -40.33 -33.79
N GLU A 135 13.18 -40.03 -33.90
CA GLU A 135 12.12 -41.00 -34.19
C GLU A 135 11.80 -41.13 -35.70
N GLN A 136 12.63 -40.56 -36.59
CA GLN A 136 12.52 -40.64 -38.06
C GLN A 136 13.63 -41.45 -38.71
#